data_AF-A0A7S0C9B2-F1
#
_entry.id   AF-A0A7S0C9B2-F1
#
_cell.length_a   1.000
_cell.length_b   1.000
_cell.length_c   1.000
_cell.angle_alpha   90.00
_cell.angle_beta   90.00
_cell.angle_gamma   90.00
#
_symmetry.space_group_name_H-M   'P 1'
#
loop_
_entity.id
_entity.type
_entity.pdbx_description
1 polymer ?
#
loop_
_entity_poly.entity_id
_entity_poly.type
_entity_poly.pdbx_seq_one_letter_code
_entity_poly.pdbx_strand_id
1 'polypeptide(L)'
;SLLKYVRIKVIEASTTILAPFDQSLQQAAIDQLTRESDFSKSFESTVLPPNYQLTELLLDSGVSEITEDSILLSNGNSIRYGLSVWAAGNGPLPITLNIIDSLTGDEQAEAQSVARGRIAVDPWCRALGGDGKIFAFGDCSCTITNQLPATAQVASQQGEFLARLLSQ
;
A
#
# COMPACT_ATOMS: atom_id res chain seq x y z
N SER A 1 27.18 -22.10 7.03
CA SER A 1 26.30 -21.12 6.37
C SER A 1 25.63 -20.23 7.41
N LEU A 2 25.41 -18.94 7.10
CA LEU A 2 24.61 -18.01 7.90
C LEU A 2 23.09 -18.17 7.67
N LEU A 3 22.69 -18.92 6.63
CA LEU A 3 21.29 -19.11 6.25
C LEU A 3 20.42 -19.56 7.43
N LYS A 4 20.92 -20.42 8.32
CA LYS A 4 20.18 -20.87 9.51
C LYS A 4 19.64 -19.74 10.40
N TYR A 5 20.24 -18.55 10.35
CA TYR A 5 19.83 -17.36 11.11
C TYR A 5 18.94 -16.39 10.33
N VAL A 6 18.77 -16.57 9.01
CA VAL A 6 17.97 -15.69 8.17
C VAL A 6 16.50 -16.04 8.32
N ARG A 7 15.64 -15.02 8.45
CA ARG A 7 14.18 -15.15 8.38
C ARG A 7 13.63 -13.97 7.60
N ILE A 8 12.59 -14.21 6.80
CA ILE A 8 11.80 -13.21 6.10
C ILE A 8 10.42 -13.23 6.75
N LYS A 9 10.00 -12.10 7.32
CA LYS A 9 8.66 -11.94 7.89
C LYS A 9 7.87 -10.98 7.02
N VAL A 10 6.75 -11.44 6.47
CA VAL A 10 5.79 -10.59 5.75
C VAL A 10 4.69 -10.25 6.74
N ILE A 11 4.50 -8.97 7.02
CA ILE A 11 3.57 -8.47 8.04
C ILE A 11 2.43 -7.76 7.32
N GLU A 12 1.19 -8.18 7.58
CA GLU A 12 -0.03 -7.59 7.04
C GLU A 12 -1.03 -7.34 8.17
N ALA A 13 -1.60 -6.14 8.18
CA ALA A 13 -2.56 -5.74 9.21
C ALA A 13 -3.91 -6.45 9.05
N SER A 14 -4.23 -6.87 7.83
CA SER A 14 -5.46 -7.55 7.47
C SER A 14 -5.40 -9.06 7.73
N THR A 15 -6.56 -9.72 7.70
CA THR A 15 -6.67 -11.18 7.84
C THR A 15 -6.31 -11.95 6.57
N THR A 16 -5.99 -11.25 5.47
CA THR A 16 -5.58 -11.85 4.19
C THR A 16 -4.58 -10.95 3.48
N ILE A 17 -3.84 -11.53 2.54
CA ILE A 17 -3.01 -10.81 1.57
C ILE A 17 -3.74 -10.68 0.24
N LEU A 18 -3.30 -9.75 -0.61
CA LEU A 18 -3.83 -9.62 -1.98
C LEU A 18 -5.37 -9.50 -1.99
N ALA A 19 -5.92 -8.73 -1.06
CA ALA A 19 -7.37 -8.58 -0.85
C ALA A 19 -8.21 -8.28 -2.12
N PRO A 20 -7.71 -7.59 -3.16
CA PRO A 20 -8.45 -7.41 -4.41
C PRO A 20 -8.67 -8.67 -5.24
N PHE A 21 -7.94 -9.76 -4.96
CA PHE A 21 -8.02 -11.02 -5.70
C PHE A 21 -9.03 -11.98 -5.05
N ASP A 22 -9.47 -13.00 -5.78
CA ASP A 22 -10.36 -14.03 -5.22
C ASP A 22 -9.63 -14.96 -4.23
N GLN A 23 -10.41 -15.67 -3.42
CA GLN A 23 -9.89 -16.52 -2.34
C GLN A 23 -8.93 -17.61 -2.84
N SER A 24 -9.11 -18.15 -4.05
CA SER A 24 -8.24 -19.20 -4.56
C SER A 24 -6.84 -18.67 -4.88
N LEU A 25 -6.75 -17.46 -5.42
CA LEU A 25 -5.48 -16.78 -5.67
C LEU A 25 -4.81 -16.32 -4.37
N GLN A 26 -5.59 -15.84 -3.40
CA GLN A 26 -5.07 -15.51 -2.07
C GLN A 26 -4.45 -16.74 -1.41
N GLN A 27 -5.15 -17.88 -1.42
CA GLN A 27 -4.65 -19.13 -0.85
C GLN A 27 -3.39 -19.62 -1.58
N ALA A 28 -3.39 -19.61 -2.91
CA ALA A 28 -2.21 -20.00 -3.69
C ALA A 28 -0.99 -19.12 -3.37
N ALA A 29 -1.19 -17.82 -3.13
CA ALA A 29 -0.11 -16.92 -2.72
C ALA A 29 0.40 -17.24 -1.30
N ILE A 30 -0.50 -17.52 -0.35
CA ILE A 30 -0.12 -17.95 1.01
C ILE A 30 0.70 -19.24 0.93
N ASP A 31 0.21 -20.26 0.23
CA ASP A 31 0.88 -21.55 0.08
C ASP A 31 2.28 -21.38 -0.52
N GLN A 32 2.42 -20.52 -1.53
CA GLN A 32 3.70 -20.26 -2.18
C GLN A 32 4.67 -19.47 -1.27
N LEU A 33 4.18 -18.51 -0.50
CA LEU A 33 4.99 -17.72 0.44
C LEU A 33 5.46 -18.57 1.61
N THR A 34 4.61 -19.44 2.15
CA THR A 34 4.92 -20.27 3.32
C THR A 34 5.46 -21.66 2.97
N ARG A 35 5.61 -21.97 1.68
CA ARG A 35 6.12 -23.27 1.20
C ARG A 35 7.44 -23.62 1.87
N GLU A 36 7.60 -24.90 2.20
CA GLU A 36 8.89 -25.42 2.67
C GLU A 36 9.99 -25.11 1.66
N SER A 37 11.06 -24.52 2.18
CA SER A 37 12.19 -24.11 1.38
C SER A 37 13.04 -25.34 1.05
N ASP A 38 13.03 -25.74 -0.22
CA ASP A 38 13.82 -26.88 -0.69
C ASP A 38 15.29 -26.47 -0.85
N PHE A 39 16.09 -26.82 0.16
CA PHE A 39 17.54 -26.66 0.15
C PHE A 39 18.27 -27.97 -0.16
N SER A 40 17.59 -29.02 -0.60
CA SER A 40 18.16 -30.36 -0.86
C SER A 40 19.31 -30.34 -1.89
N LYS A 41 19.27 -29.39 -2.83
CA LYS A 41 20.30 -29.18 -3.85
C LYS A 41 21.45 -28.26 -3.40
N SER A 42 21.38 -27.72 -2.17
CA SER A 42 22.43 -26.87 -1.60
C SER A 42 23.29 -27.67 -0.62
N PHE A 43 24.57 -27.29 -0.49
CA PHE A 43 25.51 -27.85 0.50
C PHE A 43 25.04 -27.67 1.96
N GLU A 44 23.95 -26.92 2.18
CA GLU A 44 23.49 -26.44 3.47
C GLU A 44 22.40 -27.31 4.10
N SER A 45 21.91 -28.34 3.37
CA SER A 45 20.86 -29.24 3.84
C SER A 45 21.21 -29.97 5.15
N THR A 46 22.50 -30.17 5.45
CA THR A 46 22.98 -30.79 6.70
C THR A 46 23.06 -29.81 7.88
N VAL A 47 22.98 -28.50 7.63
CA VAL A 47 23.26 -27.45 8.65
C VAL A 47 21.98 -26.69 9.07
N LEU A 48 20.89 -26.85 8.33
CA LEU A 48 19.61 -26.24 8.67
C LEU A 48 18.91 -27.01 9.81
N PRO A 49 18.26 -26.31 10.75
CA PRO A 49 17.48 -26.97 11.79
C PRO A 49 16.27 -27.71 11.19
N PRO A 50 15.74 -28.73 11.89
CA PRO A 50 14.49 -29.37 11.47
C PRO A 50 13.36 -28.33 11.40
N ASN A 51 12.49 -28.45 10.40
CA ASN A 51 11.38 -27.54 10.13
C ASN A 51 11.82 -26.08 9.89
N TYR A 52 13.00 -25.86 9.32
CA TYR A 52 13.45 -24.53 8.94
C TYR A 52 12.51 -23.93 7.88
N GLN A 53 11.83 -22.84 8.26
CA GLN A 53 11.03 -22.03 7.35
C GLN A 53 11.73 -20.70 7.11
N LEU A 54 12.01 -20.38 5.84
CA LEU A 54 12.65 -19.11 5.49
C LEU A 54 11.69 -17.94 5.66
N THR A 55 10.42 -18.12 5.25
CA THR A 55 9.41 -17.08 5.19
C THR A 55 8.27 -17.37 6.15
N GLU A 56 7.88 -16.37 6.92
CA GLU A 56 6.76 -16.41 7.86
C GLU A 56 5.78 -15.29 7.50
N LEU A 57 4.50 -15.64 7.35
CA LEU A 57 3.43 -14.70 7.06
C LEU A 57 2.68 -14.38 8.36
N LEU A 58 2.69 -13.11 8.75
CA LEU A 58 2.04 -12.58 9.94
C LEU A 58 0.83 -11.75 9.52
N LEU A 59 -0.34 -12.36 9.55
CA LEU A 59 -1.63 -11.72 9.30
C LEU A 59 -2.20 -11.16 10.61
N ASP A 60 -3.21 -10.30 10.51
CA ASP A 60 -3.85 -9.64 11.66
C ASP A 60 -2.81 -8.95 12.58
N SER A 61 -1.74 -8.46 11.96
CA SER A 61 -0.55 -7.97 12.64
C SER A 61 -0.26 -6.55 12.18
N GLY A 62 -0.98 -5.59 12.76
CA GLY A 62 -0.72 -4.17 12.51
C GLY A 62 0.63 -3.74 13.10
N VAL A 63 1.39 -2.93 12.36
CA VAL A 63 2.59 -2.27 12.86
C VAL A 63 2.19 -0.97 13.55
N SER A 64 2.65 -0.78 14.78
CA SER A 64 2.41 0.43 15.58
C SER A 64 3.59 1.40 15.56
N GLU A 65 4.82 0.88 15.62
CA GLU A 65 6.04 1.69 15.62
C GLU A 65 7.20 0.93 14.96
N ILE A 66 8.07 1.67 14.28
CA ILE A 66 9.34 1.15 13.77
C ILE A 66 10.48 1.91 14.45
N THR A 67 11.34 1.16 15.12
CA THR A 67 12.57 1.65 15.76
C THR A 67 13.78 1.26 14.92
N GLU A 68 14.98 1.64 15.36
CA GLU A 68 16.24 1.34 14.68
C GLU A 68 16.46 -0.16 14.44
N ASP A 69 16.01 -1.02 15.36
CA ASP A 69 16.31 -2.45 15.34
C ASP A 69 15.11 -3.37 15.60
N SER A 70 13.90 -2.79 15.73
CA SER A 70 12.68 -3.55 15.95
C SER A 70 11.41 -2.90 15.39
N ILE A 71 10.46 -3.76 15.02
CA ILE A 71 9.09 -3.40 14.64
C ILE A 71 8.18 -3.77 15.82
N LEU A 72 7.45 -2.81 16.36
CA LEU A 72 6.42 -3.04 17.37
C LEU A 72 5.09 -3.27 16.66
N LEU A 73 4.38 -4.29 17.11
CA LEU A 73 3.06 -4.64 16.62
C LEU A 73 1.97 -4.09 17.55
N SER A 74 0.78 -3.89 17.01
CA SER A 74 -0.39 -3.36 17.75
C SER A 74 -0.82 -4.25 18.92
N ASN A 75 -0.47 -5.53 18.92
CA ASN A 75 -0.72 -6.47 20.00
C ASN A 75 0.36 -6.45 21.12
N GLY A 76 1.34 -5.54 21.04
CA GLY A 76 2.43 -5.40 22.00
C GLY A 76 3.64 -6.29 21.74
N ASN A 77 3.59 -7.18 20.74
CA ASN A 77 4.75 -7.98 20.35
C ASN A 77 5.79 -7.13 19.61
N SER A 78 7.05 -7.55 19.67
CA SER A 78 8.16 -6.88 18.96
C SER A 78 8.94 -7.88 18.12
N ILE A 79 9.33 -7.45 16.91
CA ILE A 79 10.10 -8.23 15.96
C ILE A 79 11.42 -7.52 15.72
N ARG A 80 12.53 -8.17 16.07
CA ARG A 80 13.88 -7.70 15.75
C ARG A 80 14.16 -7.88 14.27
N TYR A 81 14.77 -6.89 13.63
CA TYR A 81 15.12 -6.96 12.22
C TYR A 81 16.54 -6.42 11.95
N GLY A 82 17.16 -6.91 10.87
CA GLY A 82 18.38 -6.31 10.31
C GLY A 82 18.12 -5.48 9.05
N LEU A 83 17.01 -5.75 8.36
CA LEU A 83 16.48 -4.96 7.25
C LEU A 83 14.95 -4.89 7.38
N SER A 84 14.39 -3.70 7.24
CA SER A 84 12.95 -3.46 7.14
C SER A 84 12.62 -2.83 5.79
N VAL A 85 11.57 -3.32 5.15
CA VAL A 85 11.03 -2.77 3.91
C VAL A 85 9.57 -2.42 4.14
N TRP A 86 9.24 -1.13 4.08
CA TRP A 86 7.88 -0.65 4.22
C TRP A 86 7.21 -0.55 2.84
N ALA A 87 6.23 -1.41 2.59
CA ALA A 87 5.49 -1.48 1.34
C ALA A 87 3.97 -1.27 1.53
N ALA A 88 3.57 -0.68 2.68
CA ALA A 88 2.17 -0.53 3.06
C ALA A 88 1.70 0.92 3.03
N GLY A 89 0.62 1.18 2.29
CA GLY A 89 -0.06 2.48 2.28
C GLY A 89 0.71 3.62 1.60
N ASN A 90 -0.06 4.55 1.02
CA ASN A 90 0.46 5.81 0.49
C ASN A 90 -0.09 6.95 1.34
N GLY A 91 0.77 7.89 1.70
CA GLY A 91 0.38 9.14 2.35
C GLY A 91 0.28 10.29 1.35
N PRO A 92 -0.46 11.37 1.66
CA PRO A 92 -0.48 12.56 0.83
C PRO A 92 0.87 13.28 0.85
N LEU A 93 1.25 13.89 -0.28
CA LEU A 93 2.44 14.73 -0.37
C LEU A 93 2.15 16.12 0.22
N PRO A 94 3.16 16.83 0.79
CA PRO A 94 2.99 18.18 1.29
C PRO A 94 2.41 19.16 0.27
N ILE A 95 2.78 19.04 -1.01
CA ILE A 95 2.23 19.88 -2.08
C ILE A 95 0.72 19.65 -2.28
N THR A 96 0.25 18.40 -2.16
CA THR A 96 -1.17 18.07 -2.26
C THR A 96 -1.96 18.74 -1.13
N LEU A 97 -1.44 18.65 0.10
CA LEU A 97 -2.05 19.29 1.27
C LEU A 97 -2.07 20.82 1.13
N ASN A 98 -0.96 21.42 0.71
CA ASN A 98 -0.88 22.86 0.49
C ASN A 98 -1.87 23.34 -0.59
N ILE A 99 -2.09 22.54 -1.65
CA ILE A 99 -3.10 22.86 -2.67
C ILE A 99 -4.50 22.82 -2.06
N ILE A 100 -4.82 21.79 -1.29
CA ILE A 100 -6.12 21.67 -0.59
C ILE A 100 -6.36 22.90 0.29
N ASP A 101 -5.37 23.30 1.08
CA ASP A 101 -5.46 24.45 1.98
C ASP A 101 -5.54 25.80 1.24
N SER A 102 -5.01 25.88 0.01
CA SER A 102 -4.99 27.09 -0.80
C SER A 102 -6.25 27.29 -1.64
N LEU A 103 -7.01 26.22 -1.91
CA LEU A 103 -8.26 26.30 -2.66
C LEU A 103 -9.32 26.99 -1.80
N THR A 104 -9.88 28.08 -2.32
CA THR A 104 -10.83 28.91 -1.59
C THR A 104 -12.20 28.26 -1.50
N GLY A 105 -12.90 28.47 -0.37
CA GLY A 105 -14.23 27.91 -0.12
C GLY A 105 -14.19 26.62 0.70
N ASP A 106 -15.37 26.10 1.03
CA ASP A 106 -15.50 24.97 1.98
C ASP A 106 -15.54 23.60 1.27
N GLU A 107 -15.66 23.56 -0.06
CA GLU A 107 -15.90 22.31 -0.82
C GLU A 107 -14.77 21.28 -0.66
N GLN A 108 -13.50 21.71 -0.69
CA GLN A 108 -12.38 20.80 -0.44
C GLN A 108 -12.37 20.31 1.00
N ALA A 109 -12.56 21.22 1.96
CA ALA A 109 -12.55 20.90 3.39
C ALA A 109 -13.65 19.89 3.76
N GLU A 110 -14.88 20.08 3.24
CA GLU A 110 -16.00 19.16 3.44
C GLU A 110 -15.71 17.77 2.84
N ALA A 111 -15.08 17.73 1.67
CA ALA A 111 -14.75 16.50 0.97
C ALA A 111 -13.59 15.71 1.61
N GLN A 112 -12.77 16.32 2.48
CA GLN A 112 -11.63 15.65 3.11
C GLN A 112 -12.01 14.51 4.06
N SER A 113 -13.26 14.48 4.55
CA SER A 113 -13.82 13.33 5.28
C SER A 113 -13.72 12.02 4.46
N VAL A 114 -13.77 12.14 3.13
CA VAL A 114 -13.70 11.06 2.16
C VAL A 114 -12.33 11.02 1.44
N ALA A 115 -11.83 12.17 1.00
CA ALA A 115 -10.61 12.26 0.20
C ALA A 115 -9.32 11.97 0.99
N ARG A 116 -9.32 12.21 2.31
CA ARG A 116 -8.24 11.86 3.26
C ARG A 116 -6.85 12.36 2.83
N GLY A 117 -6.73 13.65 2.54
CA GLY A 117 -5.49 14.31 2.13
C GLY A 117 -5.22 14.31 0.62
N ARG A 118 -6.15 13.77 -0.17
CA ARG A 118 -6.14 13.86 -1.64
C ARG A 118 -7.02 15.01 -2.10
N ILE A 119 -6.72 15.57 -3.26
CA ILE A 119 -7.53 16.64 -3.88
C ILE A 119 -8.87 16.03 -4.27
N ALA A 120 -9.95 16.54 -3.70
CA ALA A 120 -11.29 16.12 -4.08
C ALA A 120 -11.59 16.59 -5.50
N VAL A 121 -12.04 15.68 -6.36
CA VAL A 121 -12.38 15.99 -7.75
C VAL A 121 -13.78 15.54 -8.11
N ASP A 122 -14.36 16.22 -9.10
CA ASP A 122 -15.59 15.81 -9.75
C ASP A 122 -15.34 14.69 -10.80
N PRO A 123 -16.38 14.14 -11.44
CA PRO A 123 -16.23 13.09 -12.45
C PRO A 123 -15.41 13.48 -13.70
N TRP A 124 -15.14 14.77 -13.91
CA TRP A 124 -14.33 15.28 -15.01
C TRP A 124 -12.89 15.59 -14.58
N CYS A 125 -12.45 15.08 -13.42
CA CYS A 125 -11.13 15.31 -12.83
C CYS A 125 -10.85 16.77 -12.45
N ARG A 126 -11.89 17.60 -12.31
CA ARG A 126 -11.74 19.00 -11.88
C ARG A 126 -11.72 19.07 -10.35
N ALA A 127 -10.77 19.80 -9.79
CA ALA A 127 -10.71 20.03 -8.35
C ALA A 127 -11.94 20.82 -7.89
N LEU A 128 -12.60 20.35 -6.84
CA LEU A 128 -13.64 21.13 -6.14
C LEU A 128 -13.01 22.43 -5.61
N GLY A 129 -13.74 23.54 -5.62
CA GLY A 129 -13.21 24.87 -5.26
C GLY A 129 -12.18 25.44 -6.25
N GLY A 130 -11.92 24.76 -7.37
CA GLY A 130 -10.92 25.17 -8.37
C GLY A 130 -11.46 26.00 -9.54
N ASP A 131 -12.70 26.49 -9.46
CA ASP A 131 -13.40 27.25 -10.52
C ASP A 131 -13.36 26.61 -11.92
N GLY A 132 -13.24 25.28 -11.98
CA GLY A 132 -13.08 24.53 -13.23
C GLY A 132 -11.75 24.77 -13.97
N LYS A 133 -10.76 25.40 -13.32
CA LYS A 133 -9.44 25.73 -13.90
C LYS A 133 -8.34 24.78 -13.44
N ILE A 134 -8.59 24.01 -12.40
CA ILE A 134 -7.62 23.11 -11.79
C ILE A 134 -8.10 21.68 -11.97
N PHE A 135 -7.22 20.83 -12.47
CA PHE A 135 -7.45 19.40 -12.66
C PHE A 135 -6.46 18.60 -11.80
N ALA A 136 -6.92 17.47 -11.27
CA ALA A 136 -6.09 16.52 -10.55
C ALA A 136 -6.51 15.10 -10.92
N PHE A 137 -5.54 14.19 -11.04
CA PHE A 137 -5.78 12.79 -11.40
C PHE A 137 -4.70 11.88 -10.79
N GLY A 138 -4.94 10.58 -10.77
CA GLY A 138 -4.07 9.58 -10.14
C GLY A 138 -4.09 9.67 -8.61
N ASP A 139 -3.02 9.19 -7.99
CA ASP A 139 -2.93 8.97 -6.54
C ASP A 139 -3.11 10.23 -5.68
N CYS A 140 -2.87 11.43 -6.23
CA CYS A 140 -3.08 12.69 -5.52
C CYS A 140 -4.54 13.15 -5.49
N SER A 141 -5.44 12.45 -6.19
CA SER A 141 -6.84 12.84 -6.37
C SER A 141 -7.81 11.80 -5.81
N CYS A 142 -9.03 12.23 -5.49
CA CYS A 142 -10.11 11.36 -5.06
C CYS A 142 -11.45 11.84 -5.61
N THR A 143 -12.14 10.99 -6.38
CA THR A 143 -13.54 11.22 -6.77
C THR A 143 -14.46 10.88 -5.60
N ILE A 144 -15.29 11.83 -5.17
CA ILE A 144 -16.09 11.70 -3.94
C ILE A 144 -17.26 10.72 -4.07
N THR A 145 -17.84 10.60 -5.27
CA THR A 145 -19.03 9.78 -5.52
C THR A 145 -18.72 8.33 -5.90
N ASN A 146 -17.56 8.07 -6.51
CA ASN A 146 -17.14 6.74 -6.94
C ASN A 146 -15.63 6.60 -6.80
N GLN A 147 -15.18 6.25 -5.59
CA GLN A 147 -13.75 6.15 -5.30
C GLN A 147 -13.11 5.04 -6.12
N LEU A 148 -12.06 5.42 -6.84
CA LEU A 148 -11.25 4.48 -7.59
C LEU A 148 -9.97 4.14 -6.80
N PRO A 149 -9.45 2.91 -6.94
CA PRO A 149 -8.22 2.53 -6.28
C PRO A 149 -7.02 3.30 -6.87
N ALA A 150 -6.06 3.63 -6.02
CA ALA A 150 -4.79 4.26 -6.38
C ALA A 150 -3.92 3.25 -7.17
N THR A 151 -4.12 3.21 -8.49
CA THR A 151 -3.43 2.28 -9.38
C THR A 151 -2.96 3.01 -10.63
N ALA A 152 -1.85 2.54 -11.20
CA ALA A 152 -1.34 3.05 -12.47
C ALA A 152 -2.39 2.93 -13.60
N GLN A 153 -3.23 1.89 -13.57
CA GLN A 153 -4.31 1.72 -14.55
C GLN A 153 -5.35 2.84 -14.47
N VAL A 154 -5.80 3.20 -13.26
CA VAL A 154 -6.74 4.32 -13.05
C VAL A 154 -6.11 5.64 -13.47
N ALA A 155 -4.88 5.92 -13.02
CA ALA A 155 -4.16 7.14 -13.39
C ALA A 155 -3.97 7.27 -14.91
N SER A 156 -3.66 6.17 -15.61
CA SER A 156 -3.51 6.14 -17.07
C SER A 156 -4.82 6.48 -17.78
N GLN A 157 -5.94 5.91 -17.33
CA GLN A 157 -7.26 6.17 -17.93
C GLN A 157 -7.70 7.62 -17.70
N GLN A 158 -7.51 8.15 -16.49
CA GLN A 158 -7.82 9.54 -16.17
C GLN A 158 -6.96 10.51 -16.99
N GLY A 159 -5.66 10.21 -17.15
CA GLY A 159 -4.74 11.01 -17.96
C GLY A 159 -5.14 11.01 -19.44
N GLU A 160 -5.48 9.85 -20.00
CA GLU A 160 -5.95 9.75 -21.39
C GLU A 160 -7.27 10.52 -21.60
N PHE A 161 -8.21 10.39 -20.67
CA PHE A 161 -9.46 11.14 -20.69
C PHE A 161 -9.21 12.66 -20.71
N LEU A 162 -8.37 13.16 -19.81
CA LEU A 162 -8.08 14.59 -19.71
C LEU A 162 -7.34 15.10 -20.97
N ALA A 163 -6.42 14.31 -21.53
CA ALA A 163 -5.73 14.65 -22.78
C ALA A 163 -6.70 14.80 -23.96
N ARG A 164 -7.73 13.96 -24.06
CA ARG A 164 -8.78 14.07 -25.08
C ARG A 164 -9.75 15.23 -24.83
N LEU A 165 -9.98 15.56 -23.56
CA LEU A 165 -10.86 16.68 -23.19
C LEU A 165 -10.24 18.03 -23.54
N LEU A 166 -8.92 18.18 -23.32
CA LEU A 166 -8.20 19.44 -23.52
C LEU A 166 -7.69 19.67 -24.95
N SER A 167 -7.70 18.65 -25.80
CA SER A 167 -7.23 18.75 -27.20
C SER A 167 -8.35 19.08 -28.21
N GLN A 168 -9.56 19.36 -27.73
CA GLN A 168 -10.68 19.86 -28.52
C GLN A 168 -10.64 21.38 -28.62
#